data_AF-A0A354FV23-F1
#
_entry.id   AF-A0A354FV23-F1
#
_cell.length_a   1.000
_cell.length_b   1.000
_cell.length_c   1.000
_cell.angle_alpha   90.00
_cell.angle_beta   90.00
_cell.angle_gamma   90.00
#
_symmetry.space_group_name_H-M   'P 1'
#
loop_
_entity.id
_entity.type
_entity.pdbx_description
1 polymer ?
#
loop_
_entity_poly.entity_id
_entity_poly.type
_entity_poly.pdbx_seq_one_letter_code
_entity_poly.pdbx_strand_id
1 'polypeptide(L)'
;MNQGRFLSLFGLAAFLLQVNVIGHPLKVYILAGQSNMQGSAHKKTFAAIGDDPKTAPLLEEILDADGEPVEAHNGWVVCRTNRGGEQVTLDGKVKVGYGFDDERIGPEYGFGLYMDRSLEEPVLIIKTAWGGKSLAIDFRPPGAGPYLPSEVEKEKGRVPTQEATGYYYRQMIAFIKETLKDGASIRKVVPEYQESDGYELSGFVWFQGWNDMCNRHHISQYTDNMIHFIVDVRRDLESPKLPFIVGVLGVYGTDPESRRFDKGLPV
;
A
#
# COMPACT_ATOMS: atom_id res chain seq x y z
N MET A 1 -80.21 10.55 34.30
CA MET A 1 -79.00 9.96 34.90
C MET A 1 -78.73 8.61 34.24
N ASN A 2 -77.76 8.55 33.33
CA ASN A 2 -77.00 7.33 33.03
C ASN A 2 -75.77 7.74 32.23
N GLN A 3 -74.60 7.60 32.85
CA GLN A 3 -73.30 7.85 32.24
C GLN A 3 -72.82 6.59 31.51
N GLY A 4 -72.56 6.70 30.21
CA GLY A 4 -71.77 5.72 29.45
C GLY A 4 -70.37 6.29 29.21
N ARG A 5 -69.36 5.70 29.84
CA ARG A 5 -67.94 6.00 29.63
C ARG A 5 -67.48 5.41 28.29
N PHE A 6 -67.04 6.25 27.35
CA PHE A 6 -66.15 5.84 26.27
C PHE A 6 -64.71 6.01 26.75
N LEU A 7 -63.96 4.91 26.91
CA LEU A 7 -62.51 4.95 27.06
C LEU A 7 -61.87 5.13 25.68
N SER A 8 -61.25 6.29 25.45
CA SER A 8 -60.33 6.48 24.33
C SER A 8 -58.96 5.95 24.73
N LEU A 9 -58.51 4.85 24.12
CA LEU A 9 -57.10 4.44 24.15
C LEU A 9 -56.29 5.40 23.28
N PHE A 10 -55.43 6.21 23.91
CA PHE A 10 -54.32 6.87 23.23
C PHE A 10 -53.14 5.89 23.19
N GLY A 11 -52.90 5.27 22.03
CA GLY A 11 -51.66 4.54 21.76
C GLY A 11 -50.52 5.52 21.57
N LEU A 12 -49.60 5.59 22.53
CA LEU A 12 -48.36 6.35 22.40
C LEU A 12 -47.38 5.50 21.57
N ALA A 13 -47.29 5.76 20.27
CA ALA A 13 -46.24 5.17 19.43
C ALA A 13 -44.91 5.86 19.74
N ALA A 14 -44.04 5.20 20.50
CA ALA A 14 -42.68 5.66 20.73
C ALA A 14 -41.86 5.42 19.45
N PHE A 15 -41.60 6.50 18.70
CA PHE A 15 -40.57 6.51 17.66
C PHE A 15 -39.20 6.50 18.36
N LEU A 16 -38.57 5.33 18.43
CA LEU A 16 -37.16 5.23 18.75
C LEU A 16 -36.37 5.79 17.56
N LEU A 17 -35.84 7.00 17.71
CA LEU A 17 -34.78 7.52 16.86
C LEU A 17 -33.57 6.60 17.04
N GLN A 18 -33.33 5.71 16.08
CA GLN A 18 -32.05 5.04 15.96
C GLN A 18 -31.02 6.11 15.62
N VAL A 19 -30.27 6.53 16.63
CA VAL A 19 -29.01 7.24 16.42
C VAL A 19 -28.08 6.22 15.76
N ASN A 20 -27.92 6.32 14.44
CA ASN A 20 -26.80 5.66 13.78
C ASN A 20 -25.54 6.34 14.34
N VAL A 21 -24.88 5.66 15.28
CA VAL A 21 -23.48 5.94 15.55
C VAL A 21 -22.79 5.74 14.21
N ILE A 22 -22.26 6.83 13.64
CA ILE A 22 -21.44 6.75 12.44
C ILE A 22 -20.19 5.99 12.89
N GLY A 23 -20.12 4.69 12.57
CA GLY A 23 -18.93 3.89 12.82
C GLY A 23 -17.72 4.53 12.14
N HIS A 24 -16.54 4.32 12.71
CA HIS A 24 -15.29 4.78 12.11
C HIS A 24 -14.83 3.72 11.09
N PRO A 25 -15.06 3.91 9.77
CA PRO A 25 -14.73 2.88 8.80
C PRO A 25 -13.22 2.61 8.80
N LEU A 26 -12.83 1.35 8.64
CA LEU A 26 -11.42 0.99 8.50
C LEU A 26 -10.81 1.66 7.27
N LYS A 27 -9.80 2.52 7.46
CA LYS A 27 -9.08 3.18 6.37
C LYS A 27 -8.04 2.24 5.80
N VAL A 28 -8.22 1.83 4.55
CA VAL A 28 -7.35 0.86 3.87
C VAL A 28 -6.43 1.58 2.89
N TYR A 29 -5.13 1.41 3.06
CA TYR A 29 -4.10 1.91 2.15
C TYR A 29 -3.35 0.75 1.51
N ILE A 30 -3.17 0.81 0.19
CA ILE A 30 -2.40 -0.19 -0.55
C ILE A 30 -1.01 0.36 -0.83
N LEU A 31 0.02 -0.36 -0.41
CA LEU A 31 1.42 0.01 -0.62
C LEU A 31 2.06 -1.03 -1.54
N ALA A 32 2.36 -0.67 -2.78
CA ALA A 32 2.90 -1.59 -3.78
C ALA A 32 4.18 -1.09 -4.45
N GLY A 33 5.07 -2.01 -4.82
CA GLY A 33 6.26 -1.66 -5.56
C GLY A 33 7.39 -2.68 -5.48
N GLN A 34 8.61 -2.22 -5.78
CA GLN A 34 9.81 -3.06 -5.77
C GLN A 34 10.60 -2.94 -4.45
N SER A 35 11.93 -3.13 -4.49
CA SER A 35 12.84 -3.04 -3.34
C SER A 35 12.69 -1.77 -2.48
N ASN A 36 12.40 -0.61 -3.08
CA ASN A 36 12.19 0.63 -2.32
C ASN A 36 10.88 0.61 -1.51
N MET A 37 9.83 -0.01 -2.04
CA MET A 37 8.62 -0.30 -1.26
C MET A 37 8.88 -1.44 -0.26
N GLN A 38 9.66 -2.45 -0.63
CA GLN A 38 9.98 -3.57 0.24
C GLN A 38 10.69 -3.08 1.49
N GLY A 39 11.73 -2.25 1.34
CA GLY A 39 12.31 -1.52 2.45
C GLY A 39 13.65 -2.06 2.94
N SER A 40 14.71 -1.33 2.61
CA SER A 40 16.11 -1.65 2.99
C SER A 40 16.60 -0.89 4.21
N ALA A 41 15.85 0.10 4.69
CA ALA A 41 16.29 0.96 5.78
C ALA A 41 16.28 0.17 7.09
N HIS A 42 17.43 0.09 7.74
CA HIS A 42 17.61 -0.65 8.99
C HIS A 42 17.35 0.28 10.17
N LYS A 43 16.62 -0.19 11.20
CA LYS A 43 16.36 0.60 12.42
C LYS A 43 17.61 1.25 13.05
N LYS A 44 18.80 0.65 12.89
CA LYS A 44 20.07 1.20 13.38
C LYS A 44 20.44 2.54 12.73
N THR A 45 19.86 2.88 11.58
CA THR A 45 20.10 4.15 10.89
C THR A 45 19.13 5.25 11.33
N PHE A 46 18.17 4.98 12.21
CA PHE A 46 17.19 6.00 12.61
C PHE A 46 17.87 7.20 13.24
N ALA A 47 18.82 7.00 14.16
CA ALA A 47 19.55 8.09 14.81
C ALA A 47 20.19 9.09 13.83
N ALA A 48 20.60 8.65 12.63
CA ALA A 48 21.17 9.53 11.61
C ALA A 48 20.18 10.59 11.06
N ILE A 49 18.88 10.38 11.23
CA ILE A 49 17.84 11.39 10.93
C ILE A 49 18.05 12.64 11.81
N GLY A 50 18.59 12.47 13.02
CA GLY A 50 18.89 13.56 13.95
C GLY A 50 20.12 14.40 13.58
N ASP A 51 20.94 13.96 12.62
CA ASP A 51 22.15 14.68 12.21
C ASP A 51 21.82 16.00 11.49
N ASP A 52 20.63 16.11 10.87
CA ASP A 52 20.11 17.36 10.30
C ASP A 52 18.99 17.92 11.20
N PRO A 53 19.14 19.15 11.74
CA PRO A 53 18.10 19.80 12.55
C PRO A 53 16.73 19.89 11.87
N LYS A 54 16.67 19.88 10.53
CA LYS A 54 15.40 19.93 9.78
C LYS A 54 14.65 18.60 9.82
N THR A 55 15.36 17.48 9.94
CA THR A 55 14.76 16.14 9.99
C THR A 55 14.72 15.57 11.39
N ALA A 56 15.49 16.13 12.34
CA ALA A 56 15.51 15.69 13.74
C ALA A 56 14.12 15.53 14.38
N PRO A 57 13.11 16.40 14.15
CA PRO A 57 11.76 16.21 14.69
C PRO A 57 11.09 14.90 14.23
N LEU A 58 11.50 14.30 13.11
CA LEU A 58 10.98 13.01 12.65
C LEU A 58 11.39 11.85 13.55
N LEU A 59 12.41 12.01 14.39
CA LEU A 59 12.78 10.98 15.38
C LEU A 59 11.71 10.80 16.43
N GLU A 60 11.11 11.90 16.89
CA GLU A 60 10.01 11.90 17.87
C GLU A 60 8.77 11.17 17.34
N GLU A 61 8.70 11.01 16.03
CA GLU A 61 7.57 10.36 15.35
C GLU A 61 7.74 8.86 15.18
N ILE A 62 8.96 8.34 15.34
CA ILE A 62 9.30 6.94 15.06
C ILE A 62 9.99 6.24 16.22
N LEU A 63 10.44 6.99 17.24
CA LEU A 63 11.05 6.50 18.47
C LEU A 63 10.21 6.94 19.68
N ASP A 64 10.12 6.07 20.68
CA ASP A 64 9.49 6.39 21.96
C ASP A 64 10.45 7.13 22.91
N ALA A 65 9.98 7.38 24.15
CA ALA A 65 10.74 8.09 25.18
C ALA A 65 12.02 7.35 25.62
N ASP A 66 12.09 6.03 25.42
CA ASP A 66 13.25 5.19 25.72
C ASP A 66 14.20 5.07 24.52
N GLY A 67 13.83 5.65 23.36
CA GLY A 67 14.59 5.63 22.12
C GLY A 67 14.37 4.37 21.28
N GLU A 68 13.34 3.57 21.59
CA GLU A 68 13.00 2.36 20.85
C GLU A 68 11.98 2.63 19.74
N PRO A 69 11.99 1.88 18.63
CA PRO A 69 11.02 2.06 17.55
C PRO A 69 9.57 1.88 18.01
N VAL A 70 8.73 2.87 17.73
CA VAL A 70 7.30 2.87 18.07
C VAL A 70 6.52 1.77 17.32
N GLU A 71 5.59 1.11 18.00
CA GLU A 71 4.55 0.29 17.39
C GLU A 71 3.25 1.11 17.34
N ALA A 72 2.55 1.06 16.20
CA ALA A 72 1.30 1.81 16.02
C ALA A 72 0.20 1.36 17.01
N HIS A 73 -0.60 2.31 17.47
CA HIS A 73 -1.72 2.08 18.38
C HIS A 73 -2.91 1.43 17.65
N ASN A 74 -3.34 1.96 16.52
CA ASN A 74 -4.48 1.49 15.72
C ASN A 74 -4.15 1.30 14.22
N GLY A 75 -2.86 1.31 13.89
CA GLY A 75 -2.32 0.99 12.57
C GLY A 75 -1.94 -0.48 12.46
N TRP A 76 -2.45 -1.14 11.42
CA TRP A 76 -2.21 -2.54 11.11
C TRP A 76 -1.60 -2.69 9.73
N VAL A 77 -0.88 -3.77 9.50
CA VAL A 77 -0.30 -4.11 8.21
C VAL A 77 -0.45 -5.59 7.93
N VAL A 78 -0.71 -5.91 6.67
CA VAL A 78 -0.52 -7.25 6.11
C VAL A 78 0.35 -7.10 4.86
N CYS A 79 1.44 -7.85 4.80
CA CYS A 79 2.50 -7.70 3.82
C CYS A 79 2.76 -9.02 3.12
N ARG A 80 2.68 -9.04 1.78
CA ARG A 80 3.15 -10.14 0.95
C ARG A 80 4.45 -9.72 0.26
N THR A 81 5.52 -10.44 0.56
CA THR A 81 6.89 -10.08 0.16
C THR A 81 7.77 -11.32 0.00
N ASN A 82 9.04 -11.16 -0.37
CA ASN A 82 10.01 -12.25 -0.41
C ASN A 82 11.07 -12.09 0.69
N ARG A 83 11.32 -13.15 1.46
CA ARG A 83 12.41 -13.26 2.44
C ARG A 83 13.18 -14.55 2.24
N GLY A 84 14.52 -14.47 2.27
CA GLY A 84 15.37 -15.66 2.08
C GLY A 84 15.15 -16.39 0.74
N GLY A 85 14.57 -15.72 -0.27
CA GLY A 85 14.23 -16.32 -1.56
C GLY A 85 12.81 -16.92 -1.64
N GLU A 86 12.07 -16.96 -0.53
CA GLU A 86 10.71 -17.49 -0.47
C GLU A 86 9.68 -16.39 -0.30
N GLN A 87 8.47 -16.62 -0.83
CA GLN A 87 7.36 -15.71 -0.59
C GLN A 87 6.78 -15.95 0.80
N VAL A 88 6.59 -14.86 1.55
CA VAL A 88 6.01 -14.89 2.90
C VAL A 88 4.86 -13.90 2.99
N THR A 89 3.92 -14.19 3.90
CA THR A 89 2.90 -13.25 4.35
C THR A 89 3.18 -12.93 5.82
N LEU A 90 3.26 -11.64 6.14
CA LEU A 90 3.48 -11.11 7.48
C LEU A 90 2.31 -10.20 7.84
N ASP A 91 1.89 -10.20 9.09
CA ASP A 91 0.81 -9.33 9.54
C ASP A 91 1.01 -8.88 11.00
N GLY A 92 0.24 -7.89 11.43
CA GLY A 92 0.28 -7.34 12.79
C GLY A 92 0.14 -5.82 12.81
N LYS A 93 0.49 -5.19 13.93
CA LYS A 93 0.58 -3.73 14.03
C LYS A 93 1.68 -3.18 13.14
N VAL A 94 1.55 -1.93 12.70
CA VAL A 94 2.65 -1.24 12.02
C VAL A 94 3.81 -1.08 12.99
N LYS A 95 4.96 -1.70 12.65
CA LYS A 95 6.21 -1.64 13.41
C LYS A 95 7.40 -1.94 12.52
N VAL A 96 8.61 -1.91 13.09
CA VAL A 96 9.81 -2.42 12.41
C VAL A 96 9.66 -3.92 12.12
N GLY A 97 10.11 -4.35 10.94
CA GLY A 97 10.15 -5.75 10.57
C GLY A 97 9.19 -6.15 9.45
N TYR A 98 8.68 -5.20 8.68
CA TYR A 98 8.01 -5.47 7.39
C TYR A 98 8.89 -5.12 6.18
N GLY A 99 10.19 -4.88 6.42
CA GLY A 99 11.24 -4.72 5.43
C GLY A 99 11.78 -6.04 4.86
N PHE A 100 12.99 -5.98 4.30
CA PHE A 100 13.74 -7.16 3.83
C PHE A 100 13.93 -8.24 4.92
N ASP A 101 13.99 -7.84 6.19
CA ASP A 101 14.04 -8.71 7.37
C ASP A 101 13.42 -8.03 8.59
N ASP A 102 13.53 -8.67 9.75
CA ASP A 102 12.90 -8.23 11.01
C ASP A 102 13.51 -6.95 11.60
N GLU A 103 14.65 -6.47 11.06
CA GLU A 103 15.30 -5.25 11.52
C GLU A 103 15.14 -4.05 10.57
N ARG A 104 14.39 -4.23 9.47
CA ARG A 104 14.23 -3.25 8.41
C ARG A 104 12.78 -2.81 8.22
N ILE A 105 12.66 -1.63 7.64
CA ILE A 105 11.39 -1.00 7.28
C ILE A 105 11.37 -0.63 5.80
N GLY A 106 10.17 -0.60 5.23
CA GLY A 106 9.87 0.19 4.05
C GLY A 106 9.06 1.45 4.41
N PRO A 107 8.44 2.07 3.39
CA PRO A 107 7.60 3.25 3.59
C PRO A 107 6.40 3.01 4.51
N GLU A 108 5.97 1.76 4.70
CA GLU A 108 4.82 1.40 5.56
C GLU A 108 5.00 1.86 7.00
N TYR A 109 6.23 1.91 7.51
CA TYR A 109 6.47 2.22 8.91
C TYR A 109 6.15 3.68 9.20
N GLY A 110 6.86 4.61 8.55
CA GLY A 110 6.62 6.04 8.72
C GLY A 110 5.22 6.45 8.24
N PHE A 111 4.75 5.90 7.11
CA PHE A 111 3.40 6.16 6.62
C PHE A 111 2.34 5.71 7.63
N GLY A 112 2.43 4.47 8.11
CA GLY A 112 1.44 3.91 9.03
C GLY A 112 1.40 4.61 10.37
N LEU A 113 2.56 4.93 10.96
CA LEU A 113 2.63 5.74 12.19
C LEU A 113 2.02 7.13 12.00
N TYR A 114 2.28 7.77 10.86
CA TYR A 114 1.69 9.07 10.55
C TYR A 114 0.17 9.00 10.41
N MET A 115 -0.35 8.00 9.71
CA MET A 115 -1.80 7.84 9.53
C MET A 115 -2.48 7.50 10.85
N ASP A 116 -1.88 6.62 11.66
CA ASP A 116 -2.40 6.21 12.97
C ASP A 116 -2.58 7.38 13.95
N ARG A 117 -1.64 8.34 13.96
CA ARG A 117 -1.79 9.55 14.79
C ARG A 117 -2.75 10.60 14.21
N SER A 118 -2.93 10.60 12.90
CA SER A 118 -3.65 11.67 12.19
C SER A 118 -5.14 11.37 12.03
N LEU A 119 -5.55 10.14 12.29
CA LEU A 119 -6.90 9.64 12.10
C LEU A 119 -7.45 9.12 13.42
N GLU A 120 -8.75 9.29 13.62
CA GLU A 120 -9.46 8.61 14.71
C GLU A 120 -9.81 7.16 14.29
N GLU A 121 -9.96 6.94 12.98
CA GLU A 121 -10.28 5.64 12.40
C GLU A 121 -9.11 4.65 12.44
N PRO A 122 -9.38 3.34 12.56
CA PRO A 122 -8.34 2.32 12.40
C PRO A 122 -7.77 2.35 10.99
N VAL A 123 -6.48 2.00 10.88
CA VAL A 123 -5.75 1.98 9.61
C VAL A 123 -5.30 0.55 9.29
N LEU A 124 -5.53 0.10 8.06
CA LEU A 124 -4.97 -1.13 7.51
C LEU A 124 -4.11 -0.82 6.29
N ILE A 125 -2.84 -1.19 6.34
CA ILE A 125 -1.92 -1.18 5.20
C ILE A 125 -1.90 -2.58 4.58
N ILE A 126 -2.24 -2.69 3.30
CA ILE A 126 -2.03 -3.90 2.51
C ILE A 126 -0.77 -3.66 1.65
N LYS A 127 0.34 -4.27 2.05
CA LYS A 127 1.64 -4.11 1.40
C LYS A 127 1.94 -5.28 0.46
N THR A 128 2.29 -4.99 -0.79
CA THR A 128 2.73 -5.99 -1.78
C THR A 128 4.03 -5.53 -2.41
N ALA A 129 5.15 -6.11 -1.97
CA ALA A 129 6.46 -5.56 -2.32
C ALA A 129 7.49 -6.64 -2.58
N TRP A 130 8.11 -6.60 -3.76
CA TRP A 130 9.09 -7.59 -4.19
C TRP A 130 10.29 -6.94 -4.87
N GLY A 131 11.50 -7.19 -4.36
CA GLY A 131 12.73 -6.72 -4.96
C GLY A 131 12.91 -7.12 -6.43
N GLY A 132 13.51 -6.22 -7.22
CA GLY A 132 13.91 -6.51 -8.60
C GLY A 132 12.75 -6.66 -9.60
N LYS A 133 11.63 -5.97 -9.36
CA LYS A 133 10.44 -6.03 -10.22
C LYS A 133 10.25 -4.75 -11.03
N SER A 134 9.83 -4.92 -12.28
CA SER A 134 9.56 -3.87 -13.25
C SER A 134 8.06 -3.63 -13.43
N LEU A 135 7.68 -2.42 -13.83
CA LEU A 135 6.34 -2.16 -14.34
C LEU A 135 6.18 -2.72 -15.76
N ALA A 136 7.24 -2.68 -16.57
CA ALA A 136 7.21 -3.16 -17.95
C ALA A 136 6.83 -4.65 -18.08
N ILE A 137 7.28 -5.51 -17.15
CA ILE A 137 7.07 -6.96 -17.21
C ILE A 137 6.30 -7.45 -15.98
N ASP A 138 6.84 -7.30 -14.78
CA ASP A 138 6.37 -8.01 -13.58
C ASP A 138 4.99 -7.51 -13.10
N PHE A 139 4.85 -6.19 -13.04
CA PHE A 139 3.62 -5.49 -12.67
C PHE A 139 2.83 -5.01 -13.89
N ARG A 140 3.13 -5.53 -15.08
CA ARG A 140 2.46 -5.11 -16.32
C ARG A 140 0.95 -5.32 -16.19
N PRO A 141 0.13 -4.25 -16.27
CA PRO A 141 -1.31 -4.36 -16.16
C PRO A 141 -1.92 -4.94 -17.45
N PRO A 142 -3.06 -5.64 -17.38
CA PRO A 142 -3.73 -6.19 -18.56
C PRO A 142 -3.98 -5.17 -19.69
N GLY A 143 -4.35 -3.94 -19.33
CA GLY A 143 -4.66 -2.85 -20.25
C GLY A 143 -3.46 -2.39 -21.08
N ALA A 144 -2.23 -2.63 -20.62
CA ALA A 144 -1.03 -2.39 -21.42
C ALA A 144 -0.82 -3.44 -22.52
N GLY A 145 -1.64 -4.49 -22.59
CA GLY A 145 -1.53 -5.57 -23.56
C GLY A 145 -0.32 -6.48 -23.29
N PRO A 146 0.00 -7.41 -24.23
CA PRO A 146 1.16 -8.29 -24.08
C PRO A 146 2.48 -7.51 -24.07
N TYR A 147 3.50 -8.04 -23.40
CA TYR A 147 4.83 -7.49 -23.47
C TYR A 147 5.46 -7.77 -24.84
N LEU A 148 6.00 -6.74 -25.49
CA LEU A 148 6.73 -6.86 -26.75
C LEU A 148 8.22 -6.70 -26.46
N PRO A 149 9.06 -7.75 -26.58
CA PRO A 149 10.49 -7.66 -26.29
C PRO A 149 11.23 -6.81 -27.30
N SER A 150 12.30 -6.15 -26.87
CA SER A 150 13.23 -5.47 -27.78
C SER A 150 14.07 -6.47 -28.58
N GLU A 151 14.69 -6.02 -29.68
CA GLU A 151 15.62 -6.87 -30.44
C GLU A 151 16.80 -7.35 -29.56
N VAL A 152 17.31 -6.49 -28.68
CA VAL A 152 18.39 -6.85 -27.74
C VAL A 152 17.95 -7.93 -26.75
N GLU A 153 16.70 -7.89 -26.27
CA GLU A 153 16.16 -8.93 -25.39
C GLU A 153 15.99 -10.26 -26.13
N LYS A 154 15.54 -10.22 -27.40
CA LYS A 154 15.44 -11.40 -28.26
C LYS A 154 16.81 -12.02 -28.52
N GLU A 155 17.79 -11.22 -28.92
CA GLU A 155 19.15 -11.68 -29.20
C GLU A 155 19.83 -12.30 -27.98
N LYS A 156 19.58 -11.74 -26.79
CA LYS A 156 20.14 -12.25 -25.52
C LYS A 156 19.32 -13.39 -24.91
N GLY A 157 18.23 -13.83 -25.54
CA GLY A 157 17.34 -14.84 -24.99
C GLY A 157 16.68 -14.43 -23.67
N ARG A 158 16.49 -13.12 -23.43
CA ARG A 158 15.89 -12.54 -22.21
C ARG A 158 14.44 -12.13 -22.43
N VAL A 159 13.70 -12.94 -23.19
CA VAL A 159 12.28 -12.72 -23.45
C VAL A 159 11.47 -13.27 -22.29
N PRO A 160 10.67 -12.46 -21.58
CA PRO A 160 9.80 -12.98 -20.52
C PRO A 160 8.72 -13.88 -21.13
N THR A 161 8.32 -14.91 -20.38
CA THR A 161 7.19 -15.74 -20.80
C THR A 161 5.87 -14.99 -20.64
N GLN A 162 4.82 -15.49 -21.28
CA GLN A 162 3.48 -14.94 -21.14
C GLN A 162 2.99 -15.04 -19.68
N GLU A 163 3.32 -16.14 -19.00
CA GLU A 163 2.95 -16.38 -17.60
C GLU A 163 3.69 -15.45 -16.64
N ALA A 164 4.97 -15.15 -16.92
CA ALA A 164 5.76 -14.24 -16.10
C ALA A 164 5.28 -12.79 -16.23
N THR A 165 4.76 -12.41 -17.40
CA THR A 165 4.25 -11.06 -17.67
C THR A 165 3.00 -10.78 -16.83
N GLY A 166 3.02 -9.70 -16.05
CA GLY A 166 1.95 -9.27 -15.15
C GLY A 166 1.72 -10.20 -13.96
N TYR A 167 2.64 -11.15 -13.69
CA TYR A 167 2.48 -12.10 -12.59
C TYR A 167 2.30 -11.38 -11.25
N TYR A 168 3.14 -10.39 -10.96
CA TYR A 168 3.10 -9.66 -9.69
C TYR A 168 1.94 -8.68 -9.61
N TYR A 169 1.47 -8.15 -10.75
CA TYR A 169 0.18 -7.44 -10.80
C TYR A 169 -0.96 -8.33 -10.33
N ARG A 170 -1.05 -9.56 -10.88
CA ARG A 170 -2.11 -10.52 -10.50
C ARG A 170 -1.99 -10.94 -9.04
N GLN A 171 -0.77 -11.18 -8.54
CA GLN A 171 -0.54 -11.51 -7.13
C GLN A 171 -0.97 -10.37 -6.21
N MET A 172 -0.65 -9.13 -6.56
CA MET A 172 -1.06 -7.95 -5.82
C MET A 172 -2.58 -7.83 -5.72
N ILE A 173 -3.28 -7.83 -6.86
CA ILE A 173 -4.75 -7.74 -6.87
C ILE A 173 -5.39 -8.90 -6.13
N ALA A 174 -4.90 -10.13 -6.32
CA ALA A 174 -5.41 -11.31 -5.63
C ALA A 174 -5.27 -11.17 -4.11
N PHE A 175 -4.11 -10.71 -3.62
CA PHE A 175 -3.87 -10.54 -2.19
C PHE A 175 -4.77 -9.45 -1.58
N ILE A 176 -4.92 -8.31 -2.25
CA ILE A 176 -5.82 -7.24 -1.79
C ILE A 176 -7.25 -7.76 -1.66
N LYS A 177 -7.74 -8.48 -2.68
CA LYS A 177 -9.08 -9.08 -2.67
C LYS A 177 -9.23 -10.18 -1.62
N GLU A 178 -8.19 -10.97 -1.39
CA GLU A 178 -8.16 -12.02 -0.35
C GLU A 178 -8.31 -11.41 1.06
N THR A 179 -7.53 -10.37 1.36
CA THR A 179 -7.55 -9.66 2.65
C THR A 179 -8.91 -9.01 2.90
N LEU A 180 -9.51 -8.38 1.89
CA LEU A 180 -10.74 -7.59 2.01
C LEU A 180 -12.01 -8.38 1.67
N LYS A 181 -11.91 -9.70 1.49
CA LYS A 181 -12.99 -10.55 0.99
C LYS A 181 -14.26 -10.48 1.85
N ASP A 182 -14.08 -10.55 3.15
CA ASP A 182 -15.14 -10.56 4.16
C ASP A 182 -14.57 -10.14 5.53
N GLY A 183 -15.44 -9.90 6.51
CA GLY A 183 -14.99 -9.46 7.83
C GLY A 183 -14.16 -10.49 8.58
N ALA A 184 -14.30 -11.79 8.27
CA ALA A 184 -13.46 -12.83 8.86
C ALA A 184 -12.03 -12.76 8.32
N SER A 185 -11.84 -12.51 7.02
CA SER A 185 -10.52 -12.23 6.43
C SER A 185 -9.86 -10.98 7.03
N ILE A 186 -10.61 -9.88 7.18
CA ILE A 186 -10.08 -8.64 7.76
C ILE A 186 -9.68 -8.85 9.22
N ARG A 187 -10.52 -9.54 10.02
CA ARG A 187 -10.24 -9.82 11.44
C ARG A 187 -9.02 -10.70 11.71
N LYS A 188 -8.47 -11.39 10.69
CA LYS A 188 -7.17 -12.06 10.83
C LYS A 188 -6.02 -11.06 11.07
N VAL A 189 -6.18 -9.83 10.57
CA VAL A 189 -5.16 -8.78 10.63
C VAL A 189 -5.59 -7.66 11.59
N VAL A 190 -6.88 -7.30 11.59
CA VAL A 190 -7.47 -6.24 12.42
C VAL A 190 -8.53 -6.86 13.33
N PRO A 191 -8.16 -7.46 14.49
CA PRO A 191 -9.07 -8.27 15.31
C PRO A 191 -10.34 -7.55 15.76
N GLU A 192 -10.26 -6.23 15.94
CA GLU A 192 -11.36 -5.39 16.41
C GLU A 192 -12.31 -4.91 15.29
N TYR A 193 -12.06 -5.30 14.03
CA TYR A 193 -12.87 -4.89 12.89
C TYR A 193 -14.34 -5.32 13.02
N GLN A 194 -15.22 -4.32 12.96
CA GLN A 194 -16.67 -4.47 12.93
C GLN A 194 -17.19 -4.39 11.50
N GLU A 195 -17.94 -5.40 11.06
CA GLU A 195 -18.53 -5.40 9.73
C GLU A 195 -19.56 -4.28 9.53
N SER A 196 -20.20 -3.83 10.60
CA SER A 196 -21.13 -2.70 10.59
C SER A 196 -20.47 -1.38 10.20
N ASP A 197 -19.18 -1.21 10.48
CA ASP A 197 -18.44 0.03 10.24
C ASP A 197 -17.88 0.07 8.81
N GLY A 198 -17.70 -1.12 8.20
CA GLY A 198 -17.16 -1.25 6.86
C GLY A 198 -15.71 -0.79 6.73
N TYR A 199 -15.22 -0.73 5.49
CA TYR A 199 -13.89 -0.21 5.18
C TYR A 199 -13.93 0.73 3.99
N GLU A 200 -12.92 1.59 3.88
CA GLU A 200 -12.73 2.53 2.78
C GLU A 200 -11.33 2.36 2.16
N LEU A 201 -11.28 2.05 0.86
CA LEU A 201 -10.02 2.12 0.09
C LEU A 201 -9.60 3.59 -0.06
N SER A 202 -8.69 4.02 0.82
CA SER A 202 -8.36 5.42 1.07
C SER A 202 -7.17 5.91 0.24
N GLY A 203 -6.36 5.01 -0.30
CA GLY A 203 -5.28 5.38 -1.21
C GLY A 203 -4.42 4.22 -1.67
N PHE A 204 -3.71 4.46 -2.77
CA PHE A 204 -2.72 3.56 -3.32
C PHE A 204 -1.38 4.29 -3.42
N VAL A 205 -0.35 3.77 -2.77
CA VAL A 205 1.01 4.29 -2.79
C VAL A 205 1.86 3.33 -3.62
N TRP A 206 2.37 3.83 -4.75
CA TRP A 206 3.25 3.11 -5.64
C TRP A 206 4.69 3.59 -5.45
N PHE A 207 5.64 2.70 -5.17
CA PHE A 207 7.06 3.04 -5.16
C PHE A 207 7.91 2.04 -5.92
N GLN A 208 8.14 2.35 -7.19
CA GLN A 208 8.91 1.55 -8.13
C GLN A 208 9.50 2.46 -9.22
N GLY A 209 10.48 1.94 -9.95
CA GLY A 209 10.93 2.57 -11.19
C GLY A 209 12.38 2.25 -11.53
N TRP A 210 13.19 1.80 -10.57
CA TRP A 210 14.62 1.60 -10.80
C TRP A 210 14.89 0.56 -11.90
N ASN A 211 14.16 -0.55 -11.88
CA ASN A 211 14.37 -1.61 -12.87
C ASN A 211 13.96 -1.17 -14.28
N ASP A 212 12.86 -0.44 -14.41
CA ASP A 212 12.47 0.16 -15.68
C ASP A 212 13.52 1.19 -16.10
N MET A 213 13.95 2.08 -15.21
CA MET A 213 14.98 3.08 -15.44
C MET A 213 16.31 2.48 -15.94
N CYS A 214 16.68 1.26 -15.53
CA CYS A 214 17.90 0.62 -15.98
C CYS A 214 17.83 0.01 -17.41
N ASN A 215 16.66 0.09 -18.08
CA ASN A 215 16.44 -0.47 -19.41
C ASN A 215 15.69 0.54 -20.29
N ARG A 216 16.31 0.99 -21.40
CA ARG A 216 15.68 2.00 -22.28
C ARG A 216 14.35 1.57 -22.87
N HIS A 217 14.22 0.29 -23.20
CA HIS A 217 12.98 -0.29 -23.72
C HIS A 217 11.88 -0.32 -22.65
N HIS A 218 12.24 -0.43 -21.37
CA HIS A 218 11.28 -0.37 -20.27
C HIS A 218 10.90 1.08 -19.95
N ILE A 219 11.88 2.01 -19.89
CA ILE A 219 11.63 3.46 -19.73
C ILE A 219 10.64 3.98 -20.77
N SER A 220 10.84 3.63 -22.05
CA SER A 220 10.01 4.17 -23.14
C SER A 220 8.53 3.79 -23.03
N GLN A 221 8.21 2.74 -22.29
CA GLN A 221 6.85 2.26 -22.04
C GLN A 221 6.28 2.72 -20.69
N TYR A 222 7.11 3.29 -19.80
CA TYR A 222 6.75 3.47 -18.40
C TYR A 222 5.50 4.35 -18.21
N THR A 223 5.41 5.46 -18.95
CA THR A 223 4.26 6.37 -18.87
C THR A 223 2.96 5.69 -19.26
N ASP A 224 2.92 5.02 -20.42
CA ASP A 224 1.71 4.34 -20.91
C ASP A 224 1.33 3.18 -19.98
N ASN A 225 2.31 2.38 -19.55
CA ASN A 225 2.08 1.32 -18.59
C ASN A 225 1.54 1.85 -17.25
N MET A 226 2.01 3.01 -16.78
CA MET A 226 1.53 3.63 -15.54
C MET A 226 0.08 4.09 -15.66
N ILE A 227 -0.30 4.68 -16.80
CA ILE A 227 -1.69 5.07 -17.08
C ILE A 227 -2.59 3.83 -17.03
N HIS A 228 -2.21 2.76 -17.74
CA HIS A 228 -2.95 1.49 -17.70
C HIS A 228 -2.97 0.88 -16.31
N PHE A 229 -1.88 0.96 -15.54
CA PHE A 229 -1.78 0.39 -14.21
C PHE A 229 -2.77 1.05 -13.26
N ILE A 230 -2.83 2.38 -13.25
CA ILE A 230 -3.77 3.14 -12.42
C ILE A 230 -5.21 2.84 -12.82
N VAL A 231 -5.52 2.82 -14.12
CA VAL A 231 -6.87 2.52 -14.63
C VAL A 231 -7.30 1.10 -14.25
N ASP A 232 -6.40 0.14 -14.43
CA ASP A 232 -6.69 -1.27 -14.20
C ASP A 232 -6.81 -1.59 -12.70
N VAL A 233 -5.94 -1.04 -11.85
CA VAL A 233 -6.08 -1.19 -10.38
C VAL A 233 -7.43 -0.62 -9.92
N ARG A 234 -7.81 0.57 -10.39
CA ARG A 234 -9.09 1.19 -10.03
C ARG A 234 -10.28 0.35 -10.49
N ARG A 235 -10.21 -0.22 -11.70
CA ARG A 235 -11.25 -1.10 -12.22
C ARG A 235 -11.33 -2.40 -11.41
N ASP A 236 -10.20 -3.05 -11.20
CA ASP A 236 -10.14 -4.37 -10.57
C ASP A 236 -10.51 -4.31 -9.08
N LEU A 237 -10.30 -3.17 -8.42
CA LEU A 237 -10.71 -2.90 -7.04
C LEU A 237 -12.05 -2.14 -6.95
N GLU A 238 -12.74 -1.92 -8.08
CA GLU A 238 -14.03 -1.24 -8.14
C GLU A 238 -14.04 0.16 -7.47
N SER A 239 -12.89 0.84 -7.50
CA SER A 239 -12.68 2.14 -6.85
C SER A 239 -12.20 3.18 -7.88
N PRO A 240 -13.10 3.76 -8.71
CA PRO A 240 -12.73 4.63 -9.82
C PRO A 240 -12.05 5.94 -9.39
N LYS A 241 -12.21 6.34 -8.12
CA LYS A 241 -11.64 7.56 -7.55
C LYS A 241 -10.49 7.31 -6.58
N LEU A 242 -10.00 6.06 -6.47
CA LEU A 242 -8.90 5.71 -5.56
C LEU A 242 -7.72 6.68 -5.76
N PRO A 243 -7.34 7.44 -4.73
CA PRO A 243 -6.17 8.32 -4.80
C PRO A 243 -4.92 7.49 -5.08
N PHE A 244 -4.07 7.99 -5.98
CA PHE A 244 -2.82 7.35 -6.35
C PHE A 244 -1.66 8.29 -6.04
N ILE A 245 -0.72 7.82 -5.23
CA ILE A 245 0.51 8.52 -4.86
C ILE A 245 1.66 7.74 -5.48
N VAL A 246 2.44 8.40 -6.34
CA VAL A 246 3.58 7.80 -7.03
C VAL A 246 4.86 8.36 -6.45
N GLY A 247 5.63 7.52 -5.76
CA GLY A 247 6.95 7.86 -5.25
C GLY A 247 7.96 8.01 -6.39
N VAL A 248 8.60 9.17 -6.48
CA VAL A 248 9.65 9.45 -7.47
C VAL A 248 11.00 8.98 -6.94
N LEU A 249 11.83 8.39 -7.80
CA LEU A 249 13.16 7.95 -7.40
C LEU A 249 14.10 9.14 -7.18
N GLY A 250 14.89 9.12 -6.10
CA GLY A 250 15.90 10.14 -5.80
C GLY A 250 17.25 9.96 -6.51
N VAL A 251 17.30 9.30 -7.68
CA VAL A 251 18.56 8.81 -8.32
C VAL A 251 19.56 9.93 -8.63
N TYR A 252 19.10 11.15 -8.88
CA TYR A 252 19.95 12.27 -9.28
C TYR A 252 20.23 13.27 -8.14
N GLY A 253 19.89 12.92 -6.90
CA GLY A 253 20.16 13.77 -5.74
C GLY A 253 19.53 15.16 -5.87
N THR A 254 20.33 16.20 -5.64
CA THR A 254 19.87 17.61 -5.68
C THR A 254 19.78 18.20 -7.10
N ASP A 255 20.20 17.46 -8.13
CA ASP A 255 20.12 17.89 -9.54
C ASP A 255 19.32 16.89 -10.38
N PRO A 256 17.98 16.84 -10.19
CA PRO A 256 17.08 15.92 -10.90
C PRO A 256 17.14 16.01 -12.42
N GLU A 257 17.53 17.16 -12.97
CA GLU A 257 17.63 17.38 -14.42
C GLU A 257 18.95 16.90 -15.02
N SER A 258 19.94 16.53 -14.19
CA SER A 258 21.28 16.19 -14.65
C SER A 258 21.32 15.00 -15.62
N ARG A 259 20.36 14.06 -15.51
CA ARG A 259 20.25 12.83 -16.30
C ARG A 259 21.58 12.10 -16.52
N ARG A 260 22.53 12.24 -15.59
CA ARG A 260 23.91 11.72 -15.75
C ARG A 260 23.94 10.20 -15.84
N PHE A 261 23.06 9.53 -15.10
CA PHE A 261 22.88 8.07 -15.17
C PHE A 261 22.38 7.61 -16.53
N ASP A 262 21.60 8.42 -17.24
CA ASP A 262 20.97 8.00 -18.49
C ASP A 262 22.00 7.74 -19.58
N LYS A 263 23.14 8.45 -19.60
CA LYS A 263 24.15 8.31 -20.66
C LYS A 263 24.87 6.96 -20.67
N GLY A 264 24.85 6.23 -19.55
CA GLY A 264 25.47 4.91 -19.41
C GLY A 264 24.51 3.73 -19.57
N LEU A 265 23.21 3.99 -19.75
CA LEU A 265 22.22 2.92 -19.84
C LEU A 265 22.38 2.15 -21.16
N PRO A 266 22.46 0.80 -21.11
CA PRO A 266 22.47 -0.01 -22.32
C PRO A 266 21.20 0.28 -23.13
N VAL A 267 21.41 0.54 -24.43
CA VAL A 267 20.33 0.69 -25.42
C VAL A 267 19.71 -0.68 -25.68
#